data_AF-A0A2W1B6D7-F1
#
_entry.id   AF-A0A2W1B6D7-F1
#
_cell.length_a   1.000
_cell.length_b   1.000
_cell.length_c   1.000
_cell.angle_alpha   90.00
_cell.angle_beta   90.00
_cell.angle_gamma   90.00
#
_symmetry.space_group_name_H-M   'P 1'
#
loop_
_entity.id
_entity.type
_entity.pdbx_description
1 polymer ?
#
loop_
_entity_poly.entity_id
_entity_poly.type
_entity_poly.pdbx_seq_one_letter_code
_entity_poly.pdbx_strand_id
1 'polypeptide(L)' 'MGFTVGKWLGNAVHRNRIKRRLKEIVRISRVEAGWDLVIIARRDASAASFEELREAVVQVLDRARLLEPAERVGEAP' A
#
# COMPACT_ATOMS: atom_id res chain seq x y z
N MET A 1 -6.28 6.71 -8.42
CA MET A 1 -5.37 5.70 -7.80
C MET A 1 -4.53 4.94 -8.83
N GLY A 2 -3.32 5.42 -9.09
CA GLY A 2 -2.37 4.82 -10.03
C GLY A 2 -1.33 3.95 -9.30
N PHE A 3 -1.26 2.66 -9.61
CA PHE A 3 -0.25 1.77 -9.00
C PHE A 3 0.92 1.54 -9.96
N THR A 4 2.11 1.97 -9.56
CA THR A 4 3.35 1.80 -10.34
C THR A 4 4.27 0.80 -9.64
N VAL A 5 4.31 -0.43 -10.15
CA VAL A 5 5.26 -1.44 -9.69
C VAL A 5 6.50 -1.44 -10.57
N GLY A 6 7.68 -1.51 -9.97
CA GLY A 6 8.95 -1.55 -10.69
C GLY A 6 9.06 -2.77 -11.61
N LYS A 7 9.71 -2.61 -12.77
CA LYS A 7 9.94 -3.70 -13.74
C LYS A 7 10.71 -4.89 -13.14
N TRP A 8 11.52 -4.65 -12.11
CA TRP A 8 12.36 -5.64 -11.41
C TRP A 8 11.58 -6.66 -10.56
N LEU A 9 10.28 -6.46 -10.34
CA LEU A 9 9.44 -7.26 -9.45
C LEU A 9 9.00 -8.62 -10.05
N GLY A 10 9.79 -9.16 -10.98
CA GLY A 10 9.59 -10.46 -11.64
C GLY A 10 8.58 -10.45 -12.81
N ASN A 11 8.07 -11.65 -13.14
CA ASN A 11 7.13 -11.88 -14.24
C ASN A 11 5.81 -11.12 -14.07
N ALA A 12 5.07 -10.93 -15.16
CA ALA A 12 3.79 -10.19 -15.18
C ALA A 12 2.79 -10.67 -14.11
N VAL A 13 2.75 -11.97 -13.83
CA VAL A 13 1.87 -12.57 -12.81
C VAL A 13 2.24 -12.10 -11.39
N HIS A 14 3.54 -12.08 -11.04
CA HIS A 14 4.01 -11.60 -9.73
C HIS A 14 3.72 -10.10 -9.56
N ARG A 15 4.00 -9.31 -10.60
CA ARG A 15 3.66 -7.88 -10.62
C ARG A 15 2.18 -7.64 -10.43
N ASN A 16 1.32 -8.37 -11.15
CA ASN A 16 -0.14 -8.23 -11.04
C ASN A 16 -0.65 -8.66 -9.67
N ARG A 17 -0.09 -9.72 -9.08
CA ARG A 17 -0.42 -10.17 -7.73
C ARG A 17 -0.13 -9.07 -6.71
N ILE A 18 1.05 -8.44 -6.78
CA ILE A 18 1.44 -7.36 -5.87
C ILE A 18 0.56 -6.13 -6.10
N LYS A 19 0.32 -5.72 -7.36
CA LYS A 19 -0.63 -4.63 -7.66
C LYS A 19 -2.02 -4.89 -7.07
N ARG A 20 -2.51 -6.14 -7.14
CA ARG A 20 -3.82 -6.51 -6.60
C ARG A 20 -3.83 -6.43 -5.07
N ARG A 21 -2.80 -6.99 -4.41
CA ARG A 21 -2.64 -6.90 -2.94
C ARG A 21 -2.55 -5.46 -2.45
N LEU A 22 -1.73 -4.62 -3.09
CA LEU A 22 -1.60 -3.21 -2.74
C LEU A 22 -2.92 -2.45 -2.91
N LYS A 23 -3.65 -2.71 -3.99
CA LYS A 23 -4.97 -2.08 -4.21
C LYS A 23 -5.98 -2.52 -3.15
N GLU A 24 -5.95 -3.78 -2.75
CA GLU A 24 -6.81 -4.31 -1.69
C GLU A 24 -6.49 -3.70 -0.33
N ILE A 25 -5.21 -3.59 0.03
CA ILE A 25 -4.79 -2.93 1.27
C ILE A 25 -5.29 -1.48 1.31
N VAL A 26 -5.02 -0.69 0.26
CA VAL A 26 -5.46 0.72 0.19
C VAL A 26 -6.99 0.83 0.28
N ARG A 27 -7.73 -0.11 -0.33
CA ARG A 27 -9.19 -0.14 -0.25
C ARG A 27 -9.69 -0.41 1.18
N ILE A 28 -8.98 -1.23 1.95
CA ILE A 28 -9.36 -1.57 3.33
C ILE A 28 -8.96 -0.45 4.29
N SER A 29 -7.85 0.24 4.07
CA SER A 29 -7.28 1.28 4.93
C SER A 29 -7.99 2.65 4.88
N ARG A 30 -9.25 2.70 4.46
CA ARG A 30 -10.12 3.90 4.30
C ARG A 30 -9.36 5.20 4.06
N VAL A 31 -8.59 5.24 2.97
CA VAL A 31 -7.89 6.46 2.57
C VAL A 31 -8.92 7.51 2.17
N GLU A 32 -8.72 8.76 2.62
CA GLU A 32 -9.59 9.87 2.24
C GLU A 32 -9.72 9.96 0.70
N ALA A 33 -10.91 10.26 0.22
CA ALA A 33 -11.14 10.45 -1.21
C ALA A 33 -10.49 11.76 -1.70
N GLY A 34 -10.08 11.79 -2.97
CA GLY A 34 -9.50 13.00 -3.60
C GLY A 34 -7.97 12.97 -3.79
N TRP A 35 -7.31 11.86 -3.43
CA TRP A 35 -5.86 11.71 -3.57
C TRP A 35 -5.48 10.73 -4.68
N ASP A 36 -4.47 11.12 -5.49
CA ASP A 36 -3.81 10.21 -6.40
C ASP A 36 -2.56 9.61 -5.78
N LEU A 37 -2.72 8.40 -5.26
CA LEU A 37 -1.64 7.61 -4.68
C LEU A 37 -0.80 6.97 -5.78
N VAL A 38 0.52 7.11 -5.69
CA VAL A 38 1.51 6.33 -6.47
C VAL A 38 2.36 5.52 -5.52
N ILE A 39 2.12 4.21 -5.45
CA ILE A 39 2.88 3.28 -4.60
C ILE A 39 3.97 2.61 -5.43
N ILE A 40 5.23 2.78 -5.04
CA ILE A 40 6.40 2.15 -5.65
C ILE A 40 6.87 0.99 -4.78
N ALA A 41 6.61 -0.24 -5.23
CA ALA A 41 7.08 -1.44 -4.54
C ALA A 41 8.60 -1.64 -4.73
N ARG A 42 9.37 -1.63 -3.64
CA ARG A 42 10.81 -1.94 -3.64
C ARG A 42 11.06 -3.44 -3.91
N ARG A 43 12.29 -3.82 -4.23
CA ARG A 43 12.66 -5.21 -4.58
C ARG A 43 12.21 -6.22 -3.52
N ASP A 44 12.32 -5.87 -2.26
CA ASP A 44 11.99 -6.75 -1.13
C ASP A 44 10.48 -7.01 -1.00
N ALA A 45 9.65 -6.14 -1.58
CA ALA A 45 8.20 -6.29 -1.59
C ALA A 45 7.72 -7.51 -2.39
N SER A 46 8.57 -8.12 -3.24
CA SER A 46 8.20 -9.36 -3.93
C SER A 46 8.23 -10.59 -3.04
N ALA A 47 9.05 -10.57 -1.98
CA ALA A 47 9.17 -11.66 -1.01
C ALA A 47 8.28 -11.46 0.22
N ALA A 48 7.84 -10.22 0.47
CA ALA A 48 6.99 -9.88 1.60
C ALA A 48 5.62 -10.60 1.56
N SER A 49 5.21 -11.05 2.75
CA SER A 49 3.86 -11.52 3.03
C SER A 49 2.82 -10.41 2.85
N PHE A 50 1.55 -10.79 2.81
CA PHE A 50 0.47 -9.81 2.71
C PHE A 50 0.43 -8.87 3.93
N GLU A 51 0.72 -9.41 5.12
CA GLU A 51 0.70 -8.65 6.37
C GLU A 51 1.83 -7.63 6.42
N GLU A 52 3.05 -8.01 6.04
CA GLU A 52 4.18 -7.08 5.91
C GLU A 52 3.90 -5.98 4.89
N LEU A 53 3.28 -6.33 3.75
CA LEU A 53 2.86 -5.33 2.76
C LEU A 53 1.79 -4.40 3.32
N ARG A 54 0.84 -4.92 4.11
CA ARG A 54 -0.21 -4.13 4.75
C ARG A 54 0.38 -3.14 5.72
N GLU A 55 1.21 -3.60 6.65
CA GLU A 55 1.87 -2.74 7.64
C GLU A 55 2.69 -1.64 6.97
N ALA A 56 3.49 -2.00 5.96
CA ALA A 56 4.30 -1.03 5.23
C ALA A 56 3.44 0.04 4.53
N VAL A 57 2.33 -0.36 3.91
CA VAL A 57 1.41 0.59 3.24
C VAL A 57 0.71 1.48 4.27
N VAL A 58 0.20 0.93 5.38
CA VAL A 58 -0.45 1.71 6.43
C VAL A 58 0.52 2.72 7.03
N GLN A 59 1.75 2.33 7.34
CA GLN A 59 2.78 3.25 7.85
C GLN A 59 3.07 4.39 6.88
N VAL A 60 3.10 4.12 5.57
CA VAL A 60 3.31 5.17 4.56
C VAL A 60 2.10 6.11 4.45
N LEU A 61 0.89 5.57 4.48
CA LEU A 61 -0.35 6.35 4.44
C LEU A 61 -0.52 7.23 5.68
N ASP A 62 -0.18 6.70 6.86
CA ASP A 62 -0.19 7.42 8.13
C ASP A 62 0.81 8.59 8.12
N ARG A 63 2.05 8.35 7.67
CA ARG A 63 3.07 9.40 7.50
C ARG A 63 2.63 10.48 6.50
N ALA A 64 1.89 10.09 5.46
CA ALA A 64 1.32 11.02 4.49
C ALA A 64 0.06 11.74 5.01
N ARG A 65 -0.42 11.40 6.22
CA ARG A 65 -1.67 11.88 6.82
C ARG A 65 -2.91 11.66 5.94
N LEU A 66 -2.91 10.55 5.19
CA LEU A 66 -3.99 10.19 4.26
C LEU A 66 -5.00 9.22 4.87
N LEU A 67 -4.72 8.70 6.06
CA LEU A 67 -5.66 7.88 6.82
C LEU A 67 -6.68 8.78 7.52
N GLU A 68 -7.94 8.33 7.52
CA GLU A 68 -8.95 8.92 8.37
C GLU A 68 -8.50 8.88 9.85
N PRO A 69 -8.90 9.85 10.68
CA PRO A 69 -8.48 9.94 12.08
C PRO A 69 -8.68 8.63 12.87
N ALA A 70 -9.71 7.85 12.53
CA ALA A 70 -10.02 6.58 13.19
C ALA A 70 -9.04 5.43 12.90
N GLU A 71 -8.15 5.56 11.89
CA GLU A 71 -7.17 4.54 11.50
C GLU A 71 -5.70 5.00 11.69
N ARG A 72 -5.45 6.17 12.28
CA ARG A 72 -4.08 6.65 12.53
C ARG A 72 -3.40 5.80 13.60
N VAL A 73 -2.22 5.29 13.27
CA VAL A 73 -1.43 4.46 14.18
C VAL A 73 -0.74 5.38 15.18
N GLY A 74 -1.38 5.61 16.32
CA GLY A 74 -0.88 6.48 17.39
C GLY A 74 -1.93 7.40 18.02
N GLU A 75 -3.13 7.45 17.47
CA GLU A 75 -4.25 8.20 18.02
C GLU A 75 -5.31 7.19 18.52
N ALA A 76 -4.94 6.44 19.57
CA ALA A 76 -5.92 5.77 20.40
C ALA A 76 -6.54 6.82 21.35
N PRO A 77 -7.86 6.76 21.65
CA PRO A 77 -8.46 7.64 22.65
C PRO A 77 -7.88 7.44 24.06
#